data_AF-A0A6B1HBF4-F1
#
_entry.id   AF-A0A6B1HBF4-F1
#
_cell.length_a   1.000
_cell.length_b   1.000
_cell.length_c   1.000
_cell.angle_alpha   90.00
_cell.angle_beta   90.00
_cell.angle_gamma   90.00
#
_symmetry.space_group_name_H-M   'P 1'
#
loop_
_entity.id
_entity.type
_entity.pdbx_description
1 polymer ?
#
loop_
_entity_poly.entity_id
_entity_poly.type
_entity_poly.pdbx_seq_one_letter_code
_entity_poly.pdbx_strand_id
1 'polypeptide(L)' 'MAIEIEAGNRLETLAERLADEIRRSPLDPFEPERIVVPHPTLGRWLVLALAKELGIAANVSIELPAQFAWSIMH' A
#
# COMPACT_ATOMS: atom_id res chain seq x y z
N MET A 1 12.04 13.76 4.98
CA MET A 1 10.72 13.13 4.74
C MET A 1 9.96 14.02 3.78
N ALA A 2 9.89 13.62 2.50
CA ALA A 2 9.07 14.28 1.51
C ALA A 2 7.74 13.53 1.43
N ILE A 3 6.63 14.26 1.31
CA ILE A 3 5.33 13.65 1.01
C ILE A 3 5.16 13.75 -0.50
N GLU A 4 5.03 12.62 -1.16
CA GLU A 4 4.72 12.55 -2.58
C GLU A 4 3.21 12.37 -2.78
N ILE A 5 2.66 13.05 -3.78
CA ILE A 5 1.22 13.01 -4.08
C ILE A 5 1.06 12.55 -5.52
N GLU A 6 0.39 11.41 -5.69
CA GLU A 6 -0.02 10.89 -6.98
C GLU A 6 -1.54 11.01 -7.14
N ALA A 7 -1.97 11.71 -8.19
CA ALA A 7 -3.37 11.86 -8.54
C ALA A 7 -3.71 10.95 -9.74
N GLY A 8 -4.88 10.31 -9.68
CA GLY A 8 -5.39 9.45 -10.74
C GLY A 8 -6.91 9.39 -10.70
N ASN A 9 -7.52 9.13 -11.87
CA ASN A 9 -8.96 8.93 -12.02
C ASN A 9 -9.34 7.44 -12.12
N ARG A 10 -8.34 6.56 -12.06
CA ARG A 10 -8.49 5.11 -12.10
C ARG A 10 -7.62 4.50 -11.01
N LEU A 11 -8.25 3.72 -10.15
CA LEU A 11 -7.60 3.13 -9.00
C LEU A 11 -6.62 2.03 -9.42
N GLU A 12 -6.91 1.32 -10.51
CA GLU A 12 -6.01 0.31 -11.08
C GLU A 12 -4.67 0.92 -11.47
N THR A 13 -4.68 2.08 -12.13
CA THR A 13 -3.46 2.78 -12.52
C THR A 13 -2.65 3.25 -11.31
N LEU A 14 -3.30 3.68 -10.24
CA LEU A 14 -2.60 4.03 -9.00
C LEU A 14 -1.98 2.80 -8.33
N ALA A 15 -2.65 1.64 -8.38
CA ALA A 15 -2.12 0.39 -7.85
C ALA A 15 -0.92 -0.13 -8.66
N GLU A 16 -0.95 -0.02 -9.99
CA GLU A 16 0.19 -0.33 -10.87
C GLU A 16 1.41 0.52 -10.53
N ARG A 17 1.22 1.83 -10.34
CA ARG A 17 2.31 2.74 -9.95
C ARG A 17 2.85 2.48 -8.55
N LEU A 18 1.98 2.14 -7.61
CA LEU A 18 2.39 1.72 -6.28
C LEU A 18 3.24 0.43 -6.36
N ALA A 19 2.83 -0.55 -7.16
CA ALA A 19 3.63 -1.76 -7.38
C ALA A 19 5.00 -1.44 -8.00
N ASP A 20 5.05 -0.51 -8.95
CA ASP A 20 6.31 -0.06 -9.53
C ASP A 20 7.21 0.62 -8.50
N GLU A 21 6.66 1.42 -7.58
CA GLU A 21 7.43 2.05 -6.51
C GLU A 21 7.99 1.01 -5.53
N ILE A 22 7.16 0.07 -5.07
CA ILE A 22 7.60 -1.04 -4.21
C ILE A 22 8.72 -1.84 -4.88
N ARG A 23 8.65 -2.07 -6.19
CA ARG A 23 9.70 -2.78 -6.95
C ARG A 23 10.98 -1.96 -7.08
N ARG A 24 10.89 -0.64 -7.24
CA ARG A 24 12.04 0.26 -7.39
C ARG A 24 12.82 0.41 -6.08
N SER A 25 12.11 0.51 -4.96
CA SER A 25 12.71 0.72 -3.65
C SER A 25 12.06 -0.19 -2.60
N PRO A 26 12.36 -1.50 -2.62
CA PRO A 26 11.76 -2.44 -1.67
C PRO A 26 12.22 -2.15 -0.24
N LEU A 27 11.32 -2.36 0.72
CA LEU A 27 11.63 -2.36 2.15
C LEU A 27 12.49 -3.58 2.54
N ASP A 28 12.94 -3.63 3.80
CA ASP A 28 13.53 -4.85 4.35
C ASP A 28 12.53 -6.02 4.26
N PRO A 29 12.97 -7.27 3.94
CA PRO A 29 12.06 -8.40 3.77
C PRO A 29 11.17 -8.72 4.99
N PHE A 30 11.57 -8.32 6.19
CA PHE A 30 10.78 -8.51 7.42
C PHE A 30 9.97 -7.27 7.82
N GLU A 31 10.19 -6.14 7.16
CA GLU A 31 9.41 -4.93 7.35
C GLU A 31 8.11 -5.01 6.55
N PRO A 32 6.94 -4.79 7.17
CA PRO A 32 5.68 -4.87 6.46
C PRO A 32 5.44 -3.64 5.60
N GLU A 33 4.96 -3.87 4.37
CA GLU A 33 4.47 -2.79 3.51
C GLU A 33 3.16 -2.25 4.10
N ARG A 34 3.24 -1.11 4.80
CA ARG A 34 2.10 -0.52 5.49
C ARG A 34 1.32 0.38 4.54
N ILE A 35 0.06 0.02 4.27
CA ILE A 35 -0.82 0.77 3.38
C ILE A 35 -2.10 1.17 4.12
N VAL A 36 -2.36 2.48 4.15
CA VAL A 36 -3.57 3.04 4.76
C VAL A 36 -4.68 3.15 3.71
N VAL A 37 -5.84 2.56 3.99
CA VAL A 37 -7.00 2.55 3.09
C VAL A 37 -8.26 3.04 3.81
N PRO A 38 -9.22 3.67 3.11
CA PRO A 38 -10.44 4.18 3.75
C PRO A 38 -11.39 3.08 4.24
N HIS A 39 -11.34 1.88 3.67
CA HIS A 39 -12.21 0.77 4.05
C HIS A 39 -11.54 -0.61 3.78
N PRO A 40 -11.79 -1.66 4.59
CA PRO A 40 -11.12 -2.96 4.45
C PRO A 40 -11.28 -3.63 3.08
N THR A 41 -12.45 -3.48 2.44
CA THR A 41 -12.71 -4.02 1.09
C THR A 41 -11.69 -3.51 0.06
N LEU A 42 -11.31 -2.23 0.15
CA LEU A 42 -10.32 -1.65 -0.75
C LEU A 42 -8.93 -2.23 -0.50
N GLY A 43 -8.55 -2.42 0.77
CA GLY A 43 -7.28 -3.07 1.11
C GLY A 43 -7.19 -4.49 0.58
N ARG A 44 -8.26 -5.29 0.70
CA ARG A 44 -8.29 -6.63 0.11
C ARG A 44 -8.13 -6.61 -1.40
N TRP A 45 -8.83 -5.71 -2.09
CA TRP A 45 -8.68 -5.54 -3.54
C TRP A 45 -7.25 -5.14 -3.91
N LEU A 46 -6.65 -4.22 -3.15
CA LEU A 46 -5.30 -3.71 -3.42
C LEU A 46 -4.25 -4.80 -3.25
N VAL A 47 -4.35 -5.64 -2.21
CA VAL A 47 -3.45 -6.79 -2.03
C VAL A 47 -3.48 -7.73 -3.24
N LEU A 48 -4.67 -8.01 -3.79
CA LEU A 48 -4.80 -8.84 -4.99
C LEU A 48 -4.25 -8.13 -6.24
N ALA A 49 -4.47 -6.82 -6.37
CA ALA A 49 -3.91 -6.03 -7.47
C ALA A 49 -2.38 -6.01 -7.42
N LEU A 50 -1.78 -5.77 -6.25
CA LEU A 50 -0.34 -5.81 -6.04
C LEU A 50 0.22 -7.21 -6.32
N ALA A 51 -0.45 -8.27 -5.85
CA ALA A 51 -0.01 -9.64 -6.13
C ALA A 51 0.01 -9.97 -7.62
N LYS A 52 -0.94 -9.41 -8.40
CA LYS A 52 -0.96 -9.57 -9.86
C LYS A 52 0.24 -8.91 -10.53
N GLU A 53 0.64 -7.72 -10.08
CA GLU A 53 1.74 -6.95 -10.68
C GLU A 53 3.12 -7.40 -10.17
N LEU A 54 3.23 -7.83 -8.91
CA LEU A 54 4.48 -8.23 -8.25
C LEU A 54 4.71 -9.76 -8.29
N GLY A 55 3.71 -10.54 -8.69
CA GLY A 55 3.70 -12.01 -8.61
C GLY A 55 3.32 -12.56 -7.24
N ILE A 56 3.60 -11.82 -6.17
CA ILE A 56 3.17 -12.09 -4.79
C ILE A 56 3.02 -10.77 -4.02
N ALA A 57 2.01 -10.66 -3.17
CA ALA A 57 1.91 -9.61 -2.16
C ALA A 57 1.86 -10.28 -0.79
N ALA A 58 2.96 -10.20 -0.05
CA ALA A 58 3.13 -10.78 1.28
C ALA A 58 3.60 -9.69 2.25
N ASN A 59 3.40 -9.94 3.54
CA ASN A 59 3.76 -9.00 4.61
C ASN A 59 3.18 -7.57 4.41
N VAL A 60 1.98 -7.47 3.83
CA VAL A 60 1.30 -6.18 3.64
C VAL A 60 0.40 -5.90 4.85
N SER A 61 0.62 -4.76 5.53
CA SER A 61 -0.23 -4.30 6.64
C SER A 61 -1.26 -3.31 6.13
N ILE A 62 -2.53 -3.72 6.09
CA ILE A 62 -3.65 -2.84 5.72
C ILE A 62 -4.20 -2.20 6.99
N GLU A 63 -4.18 -0.86 7.05
CA GLU A 63 -4.66 -0.10 8.19
C GLU A 63 -5.75 0.91 7.78
N LEU A 64 -6.70 1.16 8.67
CA LEU A 64 -7.64 2.28 8.52
C LEU A 64 -7.02 3.58 9.03
N PRO A 65 -7.48 4.76 8.58
CA PRO A 65 -6.88 6.03 8.98
C PRO A 65 -6.82 6.24 10.50
N ALA A 66 -7.86 5.83 11.23
CA ALA A 66 -7.88 5.94 12.69
C ALA A 66 -6.89 4.99 13.38
N GLN A 67 -6.69 3.78 12.84
CA GLN A 67 -5.74 2.80 13.37
C GLN A 67 -4.30 3.29 13.15
N PHE A 68 -4.03 3.81 11.95
CA PHE A 68 -2.75 4.41 11.62
C PHE A 68 -2.46 5.65 12.47
N ALA A 69 -3.43 6.55 12.62
CA ALA A 69 -3.27 7.73 13.47
C ALA A 69 -2.94 7.34 14.91
N TRP A 70 -3.57 6.30 15.44
CA TRP A 70 -3.26 5.77 16.76
C TRP A 70 -1.85 5.17 16.84
N SER A 71 -1.42 4.40 15.82
CA SER A 71 -0.13 3.71 15.82
C SER A 71 1.09 4.63 15.82
N ILE A 72 0.95 5.87 15.30
CA ILE A 72 2.03 6.87 15.29
C ILE A 72 2.04 7.79 16.54
N MET A 73 1.02 7.71 17.39
CA MET A 73 0.93 8.51 18.63
C MET A 73 1.52 7.78 19.85
N HIS A 74 1.84 6.50 19.71
CA HIS A 74 2.38 5.64 20.77
C HIS A 74 3.82 5.25 20.44
#